data_AF-A0A735CRZ1-F1
#
_entry.id   AF-A0A735CRZ1-F1
#
_cell.length_a   1.000
_cell.length_b   1.000
_cell.length_c   1.000
_cell.angle_alpha   90.00
_cell.angle_beta   90.00
_cell.angle_gamma   90.00
#
_symmetry.space_group_name_H-M   'P 1'
#
loop_
_entity.id
_entity.type
_entity.pdbx_description
1 polymer ?
#
loop_
_entity_poly.entity_id
_entity_poly.type
_entity_poly.pdbx_seq_one_letter_code
_entity_poly.pdbx_strand_id
1 'polypeptide(L)'
;MVIQMKSIKKLIIASALSMMAASCYAGSFLPNSEQQKSVDIVFSSPQDLTVSLIPVSALKAGKNAPSAKIAKLVVNSTTLKEFGVRGISNNVVDRTGTAWRVAGKN
;
A
#
# COMPACT_ATOMS: atom_id res chain seq x y z
N MET A 1 -39.56 -28.46 9.37
CA MET A 1 -39.60 -27.09 8.81
C MET A 1 -39.26 -26.15 9.96
N VAL A 2 -38.15 -25.42 10.06
CA VAL A 2 -37.07 -25.02 9.15
C VAL A 2 -35.75 -25.05 9.94
N ILE A 3 -34.70 -25.62 9.34
CA ILE A 3 -33.30 -25.44 9.73
C ILE A 3 -32.82 -24.10 9.15
N GLN A 4 -32.23 -23.21 9.93
CA GLN A 4 -31.29 -22.21 9.40
C GLN A 4 -30.20 -21.87 10.43
N MET A 5 -29.02 -22.46 10.21
CA MET A 5 -27.76 -22.08 10.86
C MET A 5 -26.90 -21.41 9.78
N LYS A 6 -27.01 -20.09 9.65
CA LYS A 6 -26.43 -19.32 8.55
C LYS A 6 -24.97 -18.94 8.84
N SER A 7 -24.09 -19.90 8.57
CA SER A 7 -22.78 -19.71 7.91
C SER A 7 -21.82 -18.60 8.40
N ILE A 8 -21.29 -18.70 9.63
CA ILE A 8 -20.05 -18.01 10.06
C ILE A 8 -18.96 -19.05 10.45
N LYS A 9 -19.13 -20.32 10.07
CA LYS A 9 -18.13 -21.35 10.36
C LYS A 9 -16.99 -21.27 9.36
N LYS A 10 -15.90 -20.62 9.80
CA LYS A 10 -14.51 -20.98 9.50
C LYS A 10 -14.21 -21.16 8.01
N LEU A 11 -13.99 -20.04 7.32
CA LEU A 11 -13.13 -20.03 6.13
C LEU A 11 -11.66 -20.16 6.60
N ILE A 12 -11.31 -21.30 7.20
CA ILE A 12 -9.95 -21.68 7.52
C ILE A 12 -9.62 -22.85 6.59
N ILE A 13 -8.94 -22.50 5.49
CA ILE A 13 -7.97 -23.34 4.78
C ILE A 13 -8.54 -24.69 4.29
N ALA A 14 -9.30 -24.64 3.20
CA ALA A 14 -9.67 -25.80 2.38
C ALA A 14 -8.58 -26.14 1.33
N SER A 15 -7.29 -26.06 1.68
CA SER A 15 -6.18 -26.36 0.75
C SER A 15 -5.22 -27.40 1.33
N ALA A 16 -5.73 -28.57 1.68
CA ALA A 16 -4.89 -29.76 1.93
C ALA A 16 -5.48 -31.06 1.34
N LEU A 17 -6.78 -31.13 1.00
CA LEU A 17 -7.35 -32.37 0.47
C LEU A 17 -7.04 -32.65 -1.01
N SER A 18 -6.36 -31.74 -1.72
CA SER A 18 -6.10 -31.87 -3.17
C SER A 18 -4.63 -32.07 -3.54
N MET A 19 -3.72 -32.20 -2.55
CA MET A 19 -2.27 -32.25 -2.81
C MET A 19 -1.58 -33.44 -2.11
N MET A 20 -1.92 -34.67 -2.53
CA MET A 20 -0.95 -35.77 -2.74
C MET A 20 -1.68 -37.06 -3.19
N ALA A 21 -2.07 -37.10 -4.46
CA ALA A 21 -2.20 -38.34 -5.20
C ALA A 21 -1.00 -38.48 -6.15
N ALA A 22 0.22 -38.35 -5.61
CA ALA A 22 1.46 -38.50 -6.38
C ALA A 22 2.68 -38.64 -5.46
N SER A 23 2.76 -39.70 -4.65
CA SER A 23 4.02 -40.39 -4.31
C SER A 23 3.74 -41.53 -3.34
N CYS A 24 4.10 -42.74 -3.77
CA CYS A 24 4.17 -43.91 -2.92
C CYS A 24 5.18 -43.69 -1.78
N TYR A 25 4.87 -44.24 -0.60
CA TYR A 25 5.75 -44.42 0.57
C TYR A 25 6.24 -43.15 1.28
N ALA A 26 5.42 -42.59 2.18
CA ALA A 26 5.90 -41.83 3.34
C ALA A 26 5.10 -42.27 4.57
N GLY A 27 5.73 -43.06 5.43
CA GLY A 27 5.15 -43.49 6.70
C GLY A 27 4.98 -42.29 7.63
N SER A 28 3.73 -41.94 7.90
CA SER A 28 3.28 -40.94 8.88
C SER A 28 3.60 -39.47 8.58
N PHE A 29 2.59 -38.62 8.75
CA PHE A 29 2.78 -37.18 8.93
C PHE A 29 3.43 -36.96 10.29
N LEU A 30 4.53 -36.18 10.36
CA LEU A 30 5.20 -35.87 11.61
C LEU A 30 4.34 -34.88 12.43
N PRO A 31 3.74 -35.30 13.56
CA PRO A 31 3.07 -34.34 14.43
C PRO A 31 4.08 -33.31 14.93
N ASN A 32 3.66 -32.05 15.05
CA ASN A 32 4.49 -30.88 15.41
C ASN A 32 5.43 -30.36 14.30
N SER A 33 5.33 -30.81 13.04
CA SER A 33 6.01 -30.18 11.90
C SER A 33 5.12 -29.25 11.07
N GLU A 34 3.85 -29.06 11.47
CA GLU A 34 2.94 -28.13 10.80
C GLU A 34 3.38 -26.68 11.06
N GLN A 35 3.50 -25.89 9.98
CA GLN A 35 3.78 -24.46 10.07
C GLN A 35 2.57 -23.68 9.56
N GLN A 36 1.92 -22.95 10.47
CA GLN A 36 0.85 -22.03 10.10
C GLN A 36 1.45 -20.71 9.62
N LYS A 37 1.21 -20.36 8.35
CA LYS A 37 1.49 -19.02 7.81
C LYS A 37 0.19 -18.28 7.53
N SER A 38 0.17 -17.00 7.83
CA SER A 38 -0.91 -16.08 7.45
C SER A 38 -0.39 -15.12 6.38
N VAL A 39 -1.28 -14.75 5.46
CA VAL A 39 -1.03 -13.73 4.45
C VAL A 39 -2.28 -12.87 4.32
N ASP A 40 -2.07 -11.56 4.23
CA ASP A 40 -3.16 -10.60 4.04
C ASP A 40 -3.41 -10.40 2.54
N ILE A 41 -4.69 -10.41 2.15
CA ILE A 41 -5.14 -10.05 0.81
C ILE A 41 -5.66 -8.62 0.87
N VAL A 42 -5.05 -7.71 0.10
CA VAL A 42 -5.42 -6.29 0.08
C VAL A 42 -6.08 -5.97 -1.25
N PHE A 43 -7.28 -5.40 -1.19
CA PHE A 43 -7.94 -4.76 -2.34
C PHE A 43 -7.77 -3.26 -2.20
N SER A 44 -7.16 -2.63 -3.20
CA SER A 44 -6.96 -1.18 -3.23
C SER A 44 -7.80 -0.50 -4.30
N SER A 45 -8.29 0.68 -3.99
CA SER A 45 -9.04 1.56 -4.88
C SER A 45 -8.36 2.93 -5.00
N PRO A 46 -8.54 3.66 -6.12
CA PRO A 46 -8.02 5.02 -6.23
C PRO A 46 -8.53 5.97 -5.14
N GLN A 47 -9.70 5.70 -4.56
CA GLN A 47 -10.32 6.51 -3.51
C GLN A 47 -9.75 6.23 -2.11
N ASP A 48 -8.90 5.22 -1.95
CA ASP A 48 -8.29 4.88 -0.66
C ASP A 48 -7.36 5.98 -0.13
N LEU A 49 -6.85 6.83 -1.04
CA LEU A 49 -6.03 8.00 -0.71
C LEU A 49 -6.74 9.27 -1.16
N THR A 50 -7.05 10.13 -0.20
CA THR A 50 -7.49 11.50 -0.49
C THR A 50 -6.26 12.42 -0.47
N VAL A 51 -5.91 12.96 -1.62
CA VAL A 51 -4.72 13.80 -1.82
C VAL A 51 -5.13 15.23 -2.13
N SER A 52 -4.49 16.20 -1.50
CA SER A 52 -4.67 17.63 -1.77
C SER A 52 -3.33 18.35 -1.76
N LEU A 53 -3.02 19.06 -2.85
CA LEU A 53 -1.81 19.89 -2.98
C LEU A 53 -2.20 21.37 -2.96
N ILE A 54 -1.79 22.08 -1.91
CA ILE A 54 -2.21 23.45 -1.65
C ILE A 54 -1.01 24.38 -1.86
N PRO A 55 -1.05 25.31 -2.82
CA PRO A 55 0.01 26.30 -3.00
C PRO A 55 -0.06 27.37 -1.89
N VAL A 56 1.10 27.87 -1.46
CA VAL A 56 1.17 29.00 -0.54
C VAL A 56 0.88 30.30 -1.29
N SER A 57 -0.09 31.06 -0.80
CA SER A 57 -0.47 32.35 -1.40
C SER A 57 0.56 33.46 -1.12
N ALA A 58 0.61 34.45 -2.00
CA ALA A 58 1.37 35.69 -1.83
C ALA A 58 2.91 35.56 -1.73
N LEU A 59 3.49 34.53 -2.36
CA LEU A 59 4.94 34.47 -2.57
C LEU A 59 5.41 35.65 -3.44
N LYS A 60 6.52 36.29 -3.04
CA LYS A 60 7.10 37.43 -3.76
C LYS A 60 8.39 37.02 -4.46
N ALA A 61 8.65 37.64 -5.62
CA ALA A 61 9.90 37.50 -6.35
C ALA A 61 11.08 38.15 -5.58
N GLY A 62 12.31 37.79 -5.98
CA GLY A 62 13.54 38.26 -5.34
C GLY A 62 14.14 37.24 -4.36
N LYS A 63 15.03 37.72 -3.48
CA LYS A 63 15.71 36.85 -2.51
C LYS A 63 14.71 36.36 -1.46
N ASN A 64 14.46 35.06 -1.45
CA ASN A 64 13.61 34.39 -0.48
C ASN A 64 14.42 33.84 0.70
N ALA A 65 13.73 33.51 1.79
CA ALA A 65 14.32 32.83 2.93
C ALA A 65 14.82 31.42 2.53
N PRO A 66 15.87 30.90 3.18
CA PRO A 66 16.27 29.51 3.01
C PRO A 66 15.09 28.58 3.38
N SER A 67 14.85 27.56 2.55
CA SER A 67 13.77 26.58 2.74
C SER A 67 12.37 27.21 2.84
N ALA A 68 12.11 28.28 2.09
CA ALA A 68 10.78 28.90 2.01
C ALA A 68 9.71 27.88 1.59
N LYS A 69 8.60 27.82 2.34
CA LYS A 69 7.47 26.94 2.04
C LYS A 69 6.70 27.50 0.86
N ILE A 70 6.54 26.70 -0.19
CA ILE A 70 5.86 27.10 -1.43
C ILE A 70 4.54 26.35 -1.68
N ALA A 71 4.39 25.16 -1.09
CA ALA A 71 3.19 24.35 -1.16
C ALA A 71 3.11 23.40 0.05
N LYS A 72 1.93 22.84 0.29
CA LYS A 72 1.67 21.79 1.28
C LYS A 72 0.93 20.65 0.62
N LEU A 73 1.51 19.45 0.67
CA LEU A 73 0.85 18.20 0.29
C LEU A 73 0.14 17.64 1.54
N VAL A 74 -1.17 17.39 1.44
CA VAL A 74 -1.99 16.75 2.46
C VAL A 74 -2.47 15.43 1.90
N VAL A 75 -2.18 14.34 2.61
CA VAL A 75 -2.60 12.99 2.24
C VAL A 75 -3.35 12.40 3.42
N ASN A 76 -4.58 11.96 3.19
CA ASN A 76 -5.41 11.30 4.18
C ASN A 76 -5.82 9.93 3.66
N SER A 77 -5.86 8.94 4.56
CA SER A 77 -6.41 7.62 4.28
C SER A 77 -6.99 7.03 5.56
N THR A 78 -8.05 6.24 5.42
CA THR A 78 -8.62 5.43 6.50
C THR A 78 -8.31 3.94 6.31
N THR A 79 -7.72 3.55 5.18
CA THR A 79 -7.51 2.16 4.76
C THR A 79 -6.03 1.82 4.58
N LEU A 80 -5.26 2.73 4.02
CA LEU A 80 -3.82 2.57 3.81
C LEU A 80 -3.03 3.24 4.93
N LYS A 81 -1.96 2.57 5.38
CA LYS A 81 -1.12 3.04 6.48
C LYS A 81 -0.01 3.99 6.04
N GLU A 82 0.44 3.85 4.80
CA GLU A 82 1.60 4.56 4.26
C GLU A 82 1.34 5.00 2.82
N PHE A 83 2.05 6.03 2.37
CA PHE A 83 2.00 6.53 1.00
C PHE A 83 3.41 6.88 0.50
N GLY A 84 3.64 6.69 -0.79
CA GLY A 84 4.86 7.12 -1.47
C GLY A 84 4.65 8.46 -2.19
N VAL A 85 5.68 9.29 -2.25
CA VAL A 85 5.67 10.54 -3.02
C VAL A 85 6.99 10.75 -3.74
N ARG A 86 6.91 11.15 -5.02
CA ARG A 86 8.05 11.56 -5.83
C ARG A 86 7.65 12.75 -6.69
N GLY A 87 8.56 13.68 -6.90
CA GLY A 87 8.38 14.78 -7.84
C GLY A 87 8.46 14.29 -9.28
N ILE A 88 7.61 14.86 -10.13
CA ILE A 88 7.59 14.59 -11.56
C ILE A 88 8.13 15.83 -12.26
N SER A 89 9.33 15.73 -12.82
CA SER A 89 9.99 16.79 -13.56
C SER A 89 10.99 16.21 -14.55
N ASN A 90 11.30 16.97 -15.60
CA ASN A 90 12.40 16.66 -16.52
C ASN A 90 13.76 16.64 -15.82
N ASN A 91 13.89 17.25 -14.64
CA ASN A 91 15.14 17.34 -13.89
C ASN A 91 14.93 17.01 -12.40
N VAL A 92 15.05 15.73 -12.09
CA VAL A 92 15.10 15.19 -10.72
C VAL A 92 16.56 15.09 -10.29
N VAL A 93 16.88 15.60 -9.09
CA VAL A 93 18.28 15.77 -8.65
C VAL A 93 18.70 14.80 -7.56
N ASP A 94 17.78 13.99 -7.04
CA ASP A 94 18.05 12.96 -6.05
C ASP A 94 17.54 11.57 -6.47
N ARG A 95 18.10 10.53 -5.86
CA ARG A 95 17.74 9.14 -6.19
C ARG A 95 16.30 8.80 -5.80
N THR A 96 15.83 9.37 -4.68
CA THR A 96 14.48 9.13 -4.14
C THR A 96 13.41 9.91 -4.90
N GLY A 97 13.77 10.92 -5.69
CA GLY A 97 12.80 11.80 -6.36
C GLY A 97 12.11 12.76 -5.40
N THR A 98 12.70 13.06 -4.26
CA THR A 98 12.20 14.02 -3.28
C THR A 98 12.75 15.43 -3.47
N ALA A 99 13.71 15.60 -4.39
CA ALA A 99 14.26 16.88 -4.80
C ALA A 99 14.33 16.98 -6.32
N TRP A 100 13.79 18.06 -6.87
CA TRP A 100 13.75 18.30 -8.31
C TRP A 100 13.77 19.79 -8.62
N ARG A 101 14.00 20.13 -9.89
CA ARG A 101 13.96 21.50 -10.40
C ARG A 101 12.70 21.71 -11.24
N VAL A 102 12.16 22.92 -11.25
CA VAL A 102 10.98 23.31 -12.05
C VAL A 102 11.33 24.59 -12.81
N ALA A 103 10.98 24.63 -14.11
CA ALA A 103 11.16 25.81 -14.94
C ALA A 103 9.89 26.68 -14.91
N GLY A 104 10.06 28.01 -14.96
CA GLY A 104 8.96 28.94 -15.18
C GLY A 104 8.34 28.71 -16.57
N LYS A 105 7.04 28.96 -16.68
CA LYS A 105 6.33 28.85 -17.96
C LYS A 105 6.64 30.01 -18.92
N ASN A 106 6.95 31.18 -18.35
CA ASN A 106 7.13 32.45 -19.06
C ASN A 106 8.59 32.89 -19.02
#